data_AF-A0AAD0RVN6-F1
#
_entry.id   AF-A0AAD0RVN6-F1
#
_cell.length_a   1.000
_cell.length_b   1.000
_cell.length_c   1.000
_cell.angle_alpha   90.00
_cell.angle_beta   90.00
_cell.angle_gamma   90.00
#
_symmetry.space_group_name_H-M   'P 1'
#
loop_
_entity.id
_entity.type
_entity.pdbx_description
1 polymer ?
#
loop_
_entity_poly.entity_id
_entity_poly.type
_entity_poly.pdbx_seq_one_letter_code
_entity_poly.pdbx_strand_id
1 'polypeptide(L)' 'MTNFTLPSKDRHRPDAVQFKAWLPRQLRTEFAAICAAQGMTASAVLRGLLVAYIQNAERRHG' A
#
# COMPACT_ATOMS: atom_id res chain seq x y z
N MET A 1 -18.88 -36.34 -3.74
CA MET A 1 -18.58 -35.18 -2.86
C MET A 1 -17.37 -34.49 -3.45
N THR A 2 -17.56 -33.35 -4.11
CA THR A 2 -16.47 -32.58 -4.73
C THR A 2 -15.76 -31.77 -3.64
N ASN A 3 -14.49 -32.07 -3.40
CA ASN A 3 -13.64 -31.29 -2.49
C ASN A 3 -13.42 -29.90 -3.10
N PHE A 4 -14.05 -28.88 -2.50
CA PHE A 4 -13.70 -27.48 -2.72
C PHE A 4 -12.38 -27.22 -2.00
N THR A 5 -11.27 -27.44 -2.69
CA THR A 5 -9.96 -26.95 -2.23
C THR A 5 -10.01 -25.43 -2.31
N LEU A 6 -10.32 -24.77 -1.20
CA LEU A 6 -10.23 -23.32 -1.08
C LEU A 6 -8.79 -22.92 -1.42
N PRO A 7 -8.55 -21.97 -2.36
CA PRO A 7 -7.19 -21.54 -2.66
C PRO A 7 -6.56 -21.00 -1.39
N SER A 8 -5.36 -21.51 -1.07
CA SER A 8 -4.57 -21.07 0.06
C SER A 8 -4.54 -19.54 0.08
N LYS A 9 -4.87 -18.96 1.23
CA LYS A 9 -4.97 -17.51 1.47
C LYS A 9 -3.61 -16.81 1.45
N ASP A 10 -2.54 -17.52 1.10
CA ASP A 10 -1.20 -16.98 0.97
C ASP A 10 -1.07 -16.22 -0.35
N ARG A 11 -1.31 -14.92 -0.28
CA ARG A 11 -1.11 -13.97 -1.38
C ARG A 11 0.35 -13.54 -1.48
N HIS A 12 1.28 -14.42 -1.12
CA HIS A 12 2.70 -14.14 -1.24
C HIS A 12 3.04 -14.00 -2.72
N ARG A 13 3.44 -12.80 -3.14
CA ARG A 13 3.89 -12.54 -4.50
C ARG A 13 5.42 -12.48 -4.50
N PRO A 14 6.09 -13.16 -5.43
CA PRO A 14 7.57 -13.20 -5.43
C PRO A 14 8.20 -11.82 -5.63
N ASP A 15 7.47 -10.88 -6.22
CA ASP A 15 7.88 -9.53 -6.57
C ASP A 15 7.26 -8.44 -5.68
N ALA A 16 6.42 -8.81 -4.70
CA ALA A 16 5.73 -7.84 -3.87
C ALA A 16 5.53 -8.32 -2.42
N VAL A 17 5.85 -7.43 -1.49
CA VAL A 17 5.59 -7.61 -0.06
C VAL A 17 4.29 -6.90 0.33
N GLN A 18 3.49 -7.52 1.20
CA GLN A 18 2.37 -6.84 1.83
C GLN A 18 2.87 -5.99 3.00
N PHE A 19 2.64 -4.69 2.94
CA PHE A 19 2.91 -3.78 4.04
C PHE A 19 1.65 -3.59 4.90
N LYS A 20 1.79 -3.68 6.23
CA LYS A 20 0.76 -3.35 7.20
C LYS A 20 1.32 -2.33 8.20
N ALA A 21 0.59 -1.26 8.44
CA ALA A 21 0.94 -0.25 9.41
C ALA A 21 -0.28 0.14 10.25
N TRP A 22 -0.02 0.46 11.51
CA TRP A 22 -0.99 1.10 12.38
C TRP A 22 -0.84 2.61 12.22
N LEU A 23 -1.95 3.28 11.89
CA LEU A 23 -2.03 4.72 11.76
C LEU A 23 -3.02 5.28 12.79
N PRO A 24 -2.77 6.48 13.35
CA PRO A 24 -3.77 7.19 14.13
C PRO A 24 -5.09 7.29 13.35
N ARG A 25 -6.22 7.12 14.05
CA ARG A 25 -7.55 7.06 13.43
C ARG A 25 -7.83 8.27 12.54
N GLN A 26 -7.52 9.47 13.04
CA GLN A 26 -7.75 10.70 12.30
C GLN A 26 -6.93 10.74 11.00
N LEU A 27 -5.64 10.42 11.08
CA LEU A 27 -4.76 10.37 9.90
C LEU A 27 -5.26 9.35 8.86
N ARG A 28 -5.71 8.17 9.31
CA ARG A 28 -6.29 7.16 8.41
C ARG A 28 -7.54 7.70 7.70
N THR A 29 -8.41 8.39 8.42
CA THR A 29 -9.66 8.95 7.87
C THR A 29 -9.37 10.04 6.85
N GLU A 30 -8.52 11.00 7.19
CA GLU A 30 -8.13 12.10 6.29
C GLU A 30 -7.45 11.55 5.02
N PHE A 31 -6.52 10.62 5.19
CA PHE A 31 -5.85 9.96 4.06
C PHE A 31 -6.85 9.24 3.14
N ALA A 32 -7.80 8.49 3.71
CA ALA A 32 -8.82 7.79 2.93
C ALA A 32 -9.74 8.76 2.17
N ALA A 33 -10.12 9.88 2.78
CA ALA A 33 -10.94 10.91 2.15
C ALA A 33 -10.22 11.55 0.95
N ILE A 34 -8.93 11.86 1.10
CA ILE A 34 -8.11 12.42 0.01
C ILE A 34 -7.98 11.40 -1.14
N CYS A 35 -7.70 10.14 -0.83
CA CYS A 35 -7.62 9.07 -1.84
C CYS A 35 -8.93 8.98 -2.64
N ALA A 36 -10.08 9.01 -1.94
CA ALA A 36 -11.39 8.96 -2.56
C ALA A 36 -11.66 10.19 -3.45
N ALA A 37 -11.33 11.39 -2.98
CA ALA A 37 -11.50 12.63 -3.75
C ALA A 37 -10.66 12.63 -5.04
N GLN A 38 -9.50 11.97 -5.04
CA GLN A 38 -8.63 11.83 -6.21
C GLN A 38 -8.97 10.62 -7.09
N GLY A 39 -9.93 9.78 -6.70
CA GLY A 39 -10.24 8.54 -7.40
C GLY A 39 -9.10 7.51 -7.37
N MET A 40 -8.19 7.60 -6.40
CA MET A 40 -7.00 6.76 -6.29
C MET A 40 -7.13 5.76 -5.14
N THR A 41 -6.50 4.60 -5.30
CA THR A 41 -6.40 3.63 -4.19
C THR A 41 -5.32 4.06 -3.20
N ALA A 42 -5.54 3.78 -1.91
CA ALA A 42 -4.54 3.99 -0.85
C ALA A 42 -3.16 3.39 -1.20
N SER A 43 -3.15 2.20 -1.80
CA SER A 43 -1.91 1.54 -2.25
C SER A 43 -1.19 2.30 -3.37
N ALA A 44 -1.93 2.88 -4.31
CA ALA A 44 -1.34 3.66 -5.40
C ALA A 44 -0.68 4.94 -4.86
N VAL A 45 -1.37 5.63 -3.95
CA VAL A 45 -0.84 6.84 -3.30
C VAL A 45 0.40 6.50 -2.47
N LEU A 46 0.35 5.46 -1.63
CA LEU A 46 1.51 5.03 -0.83
C LEU A 46 2.71 4.64 -1.70
N ARG A 47 2.49 3.95 -2.83
CA ARG A 47 3.56 3.62 -3.78
C ARG A 47 4.22 4.88 -4.34
N GLY A 48 3.42 5.88 -4.72
CA GLY A 48 3.95 7.17 -5.20
C GLY A 48 4.78 7.90 -4.15
N LEU A 49 4.29 7.93 -2.90
CA LEU A 49 5.01 8.54 -1.78
C LEU A 49 6.35 7.86 -1.51
N LEU A 50 6.41 6.52 -1.56
CA LEU A 50 7.67 5.77 -1.39
C LEU A 50 8.68 6.10 -2.48
N VAL A 51 8.25 6.13 -3.75
CA VAL A 51 9.13 6.50 -4.87
C VAL A 51 9.67 7.92 -4.71
N ALA A 52 8.80 8.89 -4.38
CA ALA A 52 9.20 10.27 -4.19
C ALA A 52 10.18 10.43 -3.02
N TYR A 53 9.97 9.67 -1.93
CA TYR A 53 10.88 9.66 -0.79
C TYR A 53 12.27 9.14 -1.17
N ILE A 54 12.35 8.00 -1.88
CA ILE A 54 13.62 7.41 -2.34
C ILE A 54 14.38 8.41 -3.22
N GLN A 55 13.72 8.98 -4.24
CA GLN A 55 14.32 9.97 -5.13
C GLN A 55 14.82 11.22 -4.40
N ASN A 56 14.14 11.62 -3.33
CA ASN A 56 14.55 12.74 -2.50
C ASN A 56 15.72 12.38 -1.57
N ALA A 57 15.77 11.16 -1.05
CA ALA A 57 16.87 10.68 -0.23
C ALA A 57 18.16 10.55 -1.06
N GLU A 58 18.10 9.98 -2.26
CA GLU A 58 19.23 9.86 -3.18
C GLU A 58 19.81 11.24 -3.52
N ARG A 59 18.97 12.24 -3.79
CA ARG A 59 19.40 13.62 -4.04
C ARG A 59 20.10 14.30 -2.86
N ARG A 60 19.90 13.83 -1.63
CA ARG A 60 20.51 14.40 -0.42
C ARG A 60 21.83 13.73 -0.05
N HIS A 61 22.09 12.53 -0.58
CA HIS A 61 23.27 11.73 -0.25
C HIS A 61 24.21 11.54 -1.44
N GLY A 62 23.87 12.07 -2.62
CA GLY A 62 24.71 12.11 -3.82
C GLY A 62 25.43 13.42 -4.01
#